data_AF-A0A7T1DTY1-F1
#
_entry.id   AF-A0A7T1DTY1-F1
#
_cell.length_a   1.000
_cell.length_b   1.000
_cell.length_c   1.000
_cell.angle_alpha   90.00
_cell.angle_beta   90.00
_cell.angle_gamma   90.00
#
_symmetry.space_group_name_H-M   'P 1'
#
loop_
_entity.id
_entity.type
_entity.pdbx_description
1 polymer ?
#
loop_
_entity_poly.entity_id
_entity_poly.type
_entity_poly.pdbx_seq_one_letter_code
_entity_poly.pdbx_strand_id
1 'polypeptide(L)'
;MAKFLNTSATNYFLEELIKDAKDRLVLISPFLKLNDRIKELLADKNRLKIDVRIVYGKSELQPEEISWLNDLTYIRTSFCKNLHAKCYINESFCIVTSLNLYEFSQVNNNEMGVLFNRTDDPELYRDAYEEAQRIIRISEEVRISLERINSKDSEETTEEEPGSKLTSSKIAAKHGLKTAQFIERLIGTGHLELKDGKPHLTAKGKDAGGEYKFSKKFGSYFIWPDDLQFE
;
A
#
# COMPACT_ATOMS: atom_id res chain seq x y z
N MET A 1 -24.54 22.59 6.96
CA MET A 1 -23.65 23.03 8.05
C MET A 1 -22.75 21.86 8.38
N ALA A 2 -21.45 22.11 8.49
CA ALA A 2 -20.47 21.10 8.82
C ALA A 2 -20.76 20.42 10.18
N LYS A 3 -20.52 19.10 10.22
CA LYS A 3 -20.75 18.24 11.39
C LYS A 3 -19.45 17.57 11.80
N PHE A 4 -19.08 17.72 13.07
CA PHE A 4 -17.95 16.99 13.66
C PHE A 4 -18.26 15.50 13.78
N LEU A 5 -17.26 14.66 13.49
CA LEU A 5 -17.32 13.21 13.56
C LEU A 5 -16.23 12.68 14.49
N ASN A 6 -16.60 11.76 15.38
CA ASN A 6 -15.66 10.88 16.09
C ASN A 6 -15.47 9.58 15.28
N THR A 7 -14.72 8.59 15.80
CA THR A 7 -14.47 7.31 15.11
C THR A 7 -15.76 6.64 14.62
N SER A 8 -16.72 6.40 15.52
CA SER A 8 -17.96 5.68 15.19
C SER A 8 -18.80 6.43 14.16
N ALA A 9 -18.92 7.75 14.31
CA ALA A 9 -19.63 8.58 13.34
C ALA A 9 -18.93 8.59 11.98
N THR A 10 -17.59 8.65 11.95
CA THR A 10 -16.81 8.64 10.71
C THR A 10 -17.02 7.33 9.94
N ASN A 11 -16.96 6.18 10.61
CA ASN A 11 -17.24 4.88 9.98
C ASN A 11 -18.67 4.80 9.43
N TYR A 12 -19.66 5.20 10.23
CA TYR A 12 -21.06 5.23 9.82
C TYR A 12 -21.27 6.10 8.58
N PHE A 13 -20.80 7.35 8.60
CA PHE A 13 -20.98 8.27 7.48
C PHE A 13 -20.13 7.90 6.26
N LEU A 14 -19.01 7.20 6.43
CA LEU A 14 -18.27 6.63 5.30
C LEU A 14 -19.10 5.57 4.58
N GLU A 15 -19.75 4.65 5.31
CA GLU A 15 -20.66 3.67 4.70
C GLU A 15 -21.83 4.34 3.98
N GLU A 16 -22.49 5.31 4.62
CA GLU A 16 -23.61 6.03 4.00
C GLU A 16 -23.15 6.82 2.78
N LEU A 17 -21.99 7.48 2.83
CA LEU A 17 -21.43 8.22 1.70
C LEU A 17 -21.22 7.30 0.48
N ILE A 18 -20.74 6.07 0.71
CA ILE A 18 -20.59 5.09 -0.37
C ILE A 18 -21.96 4.62 -0.84
N LYS A 19 -22.89 4.26 0.05
CA LYS A 19 -24.25 3.79 -0.31
C LYS A 19 -25.05 4.83 -1.09
N ASP A 20 -24.92 6.10 -0.74
CA ASP A 20 -25.73 7.17 -1.32
C ASP A 20 -25.16 7.71 -2.63
N ALA A 21 -23.94 7.31 -3.03
CA ALA A 21 -23.34 7.75 -4.28
C ALA A 21 -24.16 7.27 -5.49
N LYS A 22 -24.61 8.22 -6.32
CA LYS A 22 -25.44 8.00 -7.51
C LYS A 22 -24.77 8.39 -8.82
N ASP A 23 -23.78 9.28 -8.77
CA ASP A 23 -23.09 9.75 -9.97
C ASP A 23 -21.59 9.45 -9.88
N ARG A 24 -20.99 9.72 -8.72
CA ARG A 24 -19.55 9.58 -8.53
C ARG A 24 -19.18 9.30 -7.08
N LEU A 25 -18.04 8.63 -6.91
CA LEU A 25 -17.42 8.41 -5.62
C LEU A 25 -15.91 8.61 -5.73
N VAL A 26 -15.33 9.39 -4.83
CA VAL A 26 -13.88 9.61 -4.74
C VAL A 26 -13.42 9.23 -3.35
N LEU A 27 -12.50 8.28 -3.27
CA LEU A 27 -11.90 7.81 -2.03
C LEU A 27 -10.40 8.07 -2.06
N ILE A 28 -9.93 9.01 -1.24
CA ILE A 28 -8.51 9.36 -1.13
C ILE A 28 -8.05 8.92 0.25
N SER A 29 -7.09 8.01 0.32
CA SER A 29 -6.50 7.55 1.58
C SER A 29 -5.09 7.02 1.34
N PRO A 30 -4.07 7.38 2.14
CA PRO A 30 -2.70 6.91 1.90
C PRO A 30 -2.54 5.40 2.01
N PHE A 31 -3.32 4.77 2.90
CA PHE A 31 -3.36 3.33 3.09
C PHE A 31 -4.70 2.79 2.61
N LEU A 32 -4.64 1.70 1.85
CA LEU A 32 -5.80 1.02 1.29
C LEU A 32 -5.76 -0.45 1.73
N LYS A 33 -6.64 -0.80 2.67
CA LYS A 33 -6.99 -2.16 3.08
C LYS A 33 -8.48 -2.18 3.42
N LEU A 34 -9.26 -2.56 2.43
CA LEU A 34 -10.72 -2.50 2.50
C LEU A 34 -11.25 -3.70 3.29
N ASN A 35 -12.15 -3.46 4.25
CA ASN A 35 -12.91 -4.53 4.88
C ASN A 35 -13.97 -5.08 3.91
N ASP A 36 -14.53 -6.24 4.22
CA ASP A 36 -15.52 -6.91 3.36
C ASP A 36 -16.76 -6.04 3.11
N ARG A 37 -17.19 -5.28 4.13
CA ARG A 37 -18.35 -4.40 4.04
C ARG A 37 -18.16 -3.32 2.97
N ILE A 38 -17.01 -2.66 2.93
CA ILE A 38 -16.69 -1.63 1.93
C ILE A 38 -16.50 -2.28 0.55
N LYS A 39 -15.88 -3.48 0.48
CA LYS A 39 -15.76 -4.24 -0.78
C LYS A 39 -17.12 -4.56 -1.39
N GLU A 40 -18.09 -5.01 -0.60
CA GLU A 40 -19.47 -5.24 -1.04
C GLU A 40 -20.13 -3.97 -1.60
N LEU A 41 -20.01 -2.85 -0.86
CA LEU A 41 -20.60 -1.57 -1.29
C LEU A 41 -19.98 -1.08 -2.60
N LEU A 42 -18.66 -1.20 -2.77
CA LEU A 42 -17.97 -0.85 -4.00
C LEU A 42 -18.38 -1.76 -5.16
N ALA A 43 -18.50 -3.07 -4.93
CA ALA A 43 -18.97 -4.00 -5.95
C ALA A 43 -20.40 -3.68 -6.43
N ASP A 44 -21.28 -3.27 -5.51
CA ASP A 44 -22.61 -2.79 -5.85
C ASP A 44 -22.56 -1.51 -6.71
N LYS A 45 -21.71 -0.54 -6.34
CA LYS A 45 -21.49 0.68 -7.14
C LYS A 45 -20.95 0.39 -8.54
N ASN A 46 -20.07 -0.59 -8.66
CA ASN A 46 -19.60 -1.06 -9.96
C ASN A 46 -20.74 -1.64 -10.81
N ARG A 47 -21.65 -2.44 -10.23
CA ARG A 47 -22.84 -2.98 -10.94
C ARG A 47 -23.79 -1.87 -11.40
N LEU A 48 -23.93 -0.83 -10.58
CA LEU A 48 -24.70 0.37 -10.89
C LEU A 48 -23.99 1.32 -11.86
N LYS A 49 -22.75 1.00 -12.28
CA LYS A 49 -21.95 1.77 -13.23
C LYS A 49 -21.57 3.18 -12.74
N ILE A 50 -21.45 3.35 -11.42
CA ILE A 50 -21.04 4.61 -10.81
C ILE A 50 -19.54 4.84 -11.02
N ASP A 51 -19.11 6.04 -11.41
CA ASP A 51 -17.67 6.36 -11.56
C ASP A 51 -17.02 6.44 -10.17
N VAL A 52 -16.29 5.39 -9.80
CA VAL A 52 -15.55 5.35 -8.54
C VAL A 52 -14.07 5.56 -8.80
N ARG A 53 -13.45 6.50 -8.06
CA ARG A 53 -12.01 6.77 -8.11
C ARG A 53 -11.39 6.57 -6.74
N ILE A 54 -10.40 5.69 -6.65
CA ILE A 54 -9.68 5.39 -5.43
C ILE A 54 -8.23 5.83 -5.59
N VAL A 55 -7.76 6.75 -4.75
CA VAL A 55 -6.37 7.22 -4.76
C VAL A 55 -5.67 6.76 -3.49
N TYR A 56 -4.54 6.07 -3.66
CA TYR A 56 -3.73 5.55 -2.56
C TYR A 56 -2.26 5.99 -2.65
N GLY A 57 -1.56 5.99 -1.52
CA GLY A 57 -0.21 6.55 -1.40
C GLY A 57 0.89 5.58 -1.03
N LYS A 58 0.53 4.38 -0.56
CA LYS A 58 1.46 3.36 -0.10
C LYS A 58 1.12 2.02 -0.73
N SER A 59 2.13 1.38 -1.30
CA SER A 59 2.02 0.10 -2.02
C SER A 59 2.12 -1.08 -1.04
N GLU A 60 1.04 -1.33 -0.30
CA GLU A 60 0.88 -2.52 0.56
C GLU A 60 -0.31 -3.40 0.13
N LEU A 61 -0.95 -3.09 -1.00
CA LEU A 61 -2.04 -3.89 -1.55
C LEU A 61 -1.53 -5.29 -1.88
N GLN A 62 -2.23 -6.30 -1.38
CA GLN A 62 -1.94 -7.69 -1.72
C GLN A 62 -2.33 -7.95 -3.19
N PRO A 63 -1.65 -8.87 -3.89
CA PRO A 63 -1.98 -9.21 -5.28
C PRO A 63 -3.46 -9.55 -5.50
N GLU A 64 -4.11 -10.18 -4.52
CA GLU A 64 -5.53 -10.54 -4.57
C GLU A 64 -6.44 -9.30 -4.55
N GLU A 65 -6.12 -8.29 -3.74
CA GLU A 65 -6.88 -7.03 -3.68
C GLU A 65 -6.70 -6.21 -4.94
N ILE A 66 -5.48 -6.24 -5.49
CA ILE A 66 -5.15 -5.67 -6.80
C ILE A 66 -6.01 -6.30 -7.88
N SER A 67 -6.01 -7.65 -7.96
CA SER A 67 -6.79 -8.39 -8.96
C SER A 67 -8.26 -8.05 -8.85
N TRP A 68 -8.80 -8.06 -7.62
CA TRP A 68 -10.20 -7.73 -7.38
C TRP A 68 -10.55 -6.30 -7.83
N LEU A 69 -9.70 -5.31 -7.55
CA LEU A 69 -9.93 -3.93 -8.00
C LEU A 69 -9.88 -3.80 -9.53
N ASN A 70 -9.02 -4.55 -10.22
CA ASN A 70 -8.94 -4.53 -11.68
C ASN A 70 -10.16 -5.11 -12.38
N ASP A 71 -10.83 -6.08 -11.76
CA ASP A 71 -12.01 -6.73 -12.32
C ASP A 71 -13.24 -5.79 -12.31
N LEU A 72 -13.15 -4.64 -11.62
CA LEU A 72 -14.23 -3.67 -11.47
C LEU A 72 -14.12 -2.56 -12.52
N THR A 73 -14.81 -2.71 -13.65
CA THR A 73 -14.75 -1.80 -14.81
C THR A 73 -15.01 -0.32 -14.50
N TYR A 74 -15.86 -0.01 -13.52
CA TYR A 74 -16.24 1.37 -13.15
C TYR A 74 -15.49 1.89 -11.93
N ILE A 75 -14.55 1.11 -11.38
CA ILE A 75 -13.67 1.52 -10.29
C ILE A 75 -12.26 1.68 -10.83
N ARG A 76 -11.73 2.90 -10.71
CA ARG A 76 -10.36 3.21 -11.12
C ARG A 76 -9.50 3.47 -9.91
N THR A 77 -8.32 2.88 -9.92
CA THR A 77 -7.33 3.06 -8.86
C THR A 77 -6.18 3.92 -9.39
N SER A 78 -5.63 4.78 -8.54
CA SER A 78 -4.51 5.64 -8.89
C SER A 78 -3.54 5.76 -7.72
N PHE A 79 -2.25 5.77 -8.04
CA PHE A 79 -1.19 5.91 -7.04
C PHE A 79 -0.72 7.36 -6.99
N CYS A 80 -0.70 7.94 -5.80
CA CYS A 80 -0.19 9.29 -5.56
C CYS A 80 1.00 9.24 -4.60
N LYS A 81 2.20 9.55 -5.11
CA LYS A 81 3.39 9.67 -4.28
C LYS A 81 3.19 10.75 -3.21
N ASN A 82 3.66 10.49 -1.99
CA ASN A 82 3.56 11.39 -0.83
C ASN A 82 2.13 11.77 -0.41
N LEU A 83 1.13 10.94 -0.74
CA LEU A 83 -0.22 11.14 -0.25
C LEU A 83 -0.29 10.92 1.26
N HIS A 84 -0.95 11.84 1.97
CA HIS A 84 -1.29 11.70 3.39
C HIS A 84 -2.74 12.15 3.70
N ALA A 85 -3.38 12.84 2.75
CA ALA A 85 -4.76 13.28 2.87
C ALA A 85 -5.69 12.07 3.01
N LYS A 86 -6.70 12.18 3.87
CA LYS A 86 -7.86 11.29 3.83
C LYS A 86 -9.10 12.11 3.57
N CYS A 87 -9.73 11.83 2.45
CA CYS A 87 -10.89 12.56 1.99
C CYS A 87 -11.81 11.63 1.21
N TYR A 88 -13.09 11.62 1.56
CA TYR A 88 -14.10 10.75 0.97
C TYR A 88 -15.24 11.64 0.46
N ILE A 89 -15.53 11.58 -0.84
CA ILE A 89 -16.44 12.53 -1.50
C ILE A 89 -17.38 11.77 -2.44
N ASN A 90 -18.67 12.05 -2.37
CA ASN A 90 -19.62 11.74 -3.45
C ASN A 90 -20.22 13.04 -4.01
N GLU A 91 -21.19 12.99 -4.91
CA GLU A 91 -21.80 14.21 -5.50
C GLU A 91 -22.46 15.17 -4.49
N SER A 92 -22.83 14.68 -3.30
CA SER A 92 -23.61 15.43 -2.30
C SER A 92 -22.83 15.74 -1.02
N PHE A 93 -21.96 14.83 -0.57
CA PHE A 93 -21.29 14.86 0.73
C PHE A 93 -19.78 14.72 0.60
N CYS A 94 -19.07 15.31 1.57
CA CYS A 94 -17.62 15.22 1.70
C CYS A 94 -17.23 15.02 3.17
N ILE A 95 -16.31 14.09 3.39
CA ILE A 95 -15.69 13.82 4.68
C ILE A 95 -14.20 14.11 4.57
N VAL A 96 -13.68 14.96 5.46
CA VAL A 96 -12.24 15.11 5.70
C VAL A 96 -11.95 14.57 7.09
N THR A 97 -11.01 13.66 7.21
CA THR A 97 -10.79 12.91 8.46
C THR A 97 -9.34 12.46 8.65
N SER A 98 -9.00 12.06 9.88
CA SER A 98 -7.78 11.31 10.20
C SER A 98 -7.88 9.81 9.91
N LEU A 99 -9.10 9.28 9.70
CA LEU A 99 -9.34 7.85 9.46
C LEU A 99 -8.81 7.41 8.09
N ASN A 100 -7.91 6.41 8.07
CA ASN A 100 -7.51 5.72 6.83
C ASN A 100 -8.54 4.65 6.43
N LEU A 101 -8.55 4.26 5.15
CA LEU A 101 -9.27 3.07 4.68
C LEU A 101 -8.49 1.79 5.05
N TYR A 102 -8.24 1.62 6.34
CA TYR A 102 -7.51 0.51 6.93
C TYR A 102 -8.33 -0.05 8.08
N GLU A 103 -8.68 -1.33 8.01
CA GLU A 103 -9.58 -2.01 8.96
C GLU A 103 -9.19 -1.81 10.44
N PHE A 104 -7.89 -1.84 10.76
CA PHE A 104 -7.43 -1.64 12.13
C PHE A 104 -7.76 -0.24 12.66
N SER A 105 -7.66 0.80 11.82
CA SER A 105 -7.93 2.19 12.23
C SER A 105 -9.42 2.39 12.53
N GLN A 106 -10.30 1.63 11.88
CA GLN A 106 -11.74 1.75 12.09
C GLN A 106 -12.19 1.24 13.46
N VAL A 107 -11.42 0.32 14.06
CA VAL A 107 -11.78 -0.36 15.33
C VAL A 107 -10.92 0.10 16.50
N ASN A 108 -9.62 0.35 16.28
CA ASN A 108 -8.65 0.51 17.37
C ASN A 108 -8.13 1.93 17.56
N ASN A 109 -8.48 2.87 16.66
CA ASN A 109 -8.01 4.25 16.73
C ASN A 109 -9.11 5.22 17.16
N ASN A 110 -8.69 6.29 17.84
CA ASN A 110 -9.51 7.48 18.02
C ASN A 110 -9.31 8.40 16.82
N GLU A 111 -10.36 8.56 16.03
CA GLU A 111 -10.36 9.30 14.78
C GLU A 111 -11.28 10.51 14.91
N MET A 112 -10.92 11.57 14.19
CA MET A 112 -11.70 12.79 14.11
C MET A 112 -11.95 13.12 12.65
N GLY A 113 -13.10 13.72 12.38
CA GLY A 113 -13.44 14.14 11.03
C GLY A 113 -14.49 15.23 11.02
N VAL A 114 -14.72 15.75 9.83
CA VAL A 114 -15.79 16.70 9.56
C VAL A 114 -16.52 16.25 8.31
N LEU A 115 -17.85 16.12 8.42
CA LEU A 115 -18.78 15.91 7.32
C LEU A 115 -19.37 17.26 6.93
N PHE A 116 -19.40 17.56 5.64
CA PHE A 116 -20.13 18.70 5.09
C PHE A 116 -20.77 18.30 3.77
N ASN A 117 -21.73 19.10 3.30
CA ASN A 117 -22.50 18.78 2.09
C ASN A 117 -22.57 19.97 1.14
N ARG A 118 -22.81 19.66 -0.13
CA ARG A 118 -22.85 20.62 -1.23
C ARG A 118 -23.98 21.64 -1.11
N THR A 119 -25.09 21.27 -0.49
CA THR A 119 -26.28 22.13 -0.38
C THR A 119 -26.09 23.22 0.66
N ASP A 120 -25.60 22.85 1.84
CA ASP A 120 -25.50 23.77 2.96
C ASP A 120 -24.14 24.51 3.02
N ASP A 121 -23.07 23.88 2.52
CA ASP A 121 -21.70 24.41 2.56
C ASP A 121 -21.05 24.32 1.15
N PRO A 122 -21.61 24.99 0.12
CA PRO A 122 -21.24 24.79 -1.29
C PRO A 122 -19.80 25.19 -1.60
N GLU A 123 -19.29 26.27 -1.00
CA GLU A 123 -17.91 26.73 -1.21
C GLU A 123 -16.91 25.73 -0.65
N LEU A 124 -17.11 25.28 0.60
CA LEU A 124 -16.25 24.28 1.23
C LEU A 124 -16.27 22.95 0.47
N TYR A 125 -17.45 22.50 0.01
CA TYR A 125 -17.55 21.33 -0.86
C TYR A 125 -16.77 21.51 -2.16
N ARG A 126 -16.91 22.65 -2.82
CA ARG A 126 -16.21 22.94 -4.09
C ARG A 126 -14.70 22.88 -3.88
N ASP A 127 -14.18 23.58 -2.88
CA ASP A 127 -12.74 23.67 -2.64
C ASP A 127 -12.14 22.29 -2.30
N ALA A 128 -12.82 21.49 -1.48
CA ALA A 128 -12.42 20.10 -1.19
C ALA A 128 -12.46 19.22 -2.44
N TYR A 129 -13.49 19.35 -3.28
CA TYR A 129 -13.62 18.61 -4.52
C TYR A 129 -12.55 18.99 -5.55
N GLU A 130 -12.24 20.29 -5.68
CA GLU A 130 -11.18 20.78 -6.57
C GLU A 130 -9.81 20.23 -6.18
N GLU A 131 -9.50 20.18 -4.89
CA GLU A 131 -8.25 19.57 -4.39
C GLU A 131 -8.23 18.06 -4.60
N ALA A 132 -9.36 17.37 -4.38
CA ALA A 132 -9.48 15.94 -4.71
C ALA A 132 -9.23 15.68 -6.21
N GLN A 133 -9.78 16.51 -7.09
CA GLN A 133 -9.53 16.43 -8.53
C GLN A 133 -8.07 16.73 -8.87
N ARG A 134 -7.43 17.70 -8.19
CA ARG A 134 -6.00 17.97 -8.36
C ARG A 134 -5.17 16.74 -7.99
N ILE A 135 -5.44 16.11 -6.84
CA ILE A 135 -4.78 14.88 -6.39
C ILE A 135 -4.93 13.78 -7.45
N ILE A 136 -6.15 13.56 -7.97
CA ILE A 136 -6.38 12.59 -9.04
C ILE A 136 -5.56 12.91 -10.30
N ARG A 137 -5.48 14.17 -10.74
CA ARG A 137 -4.71 14.57 -11.93
C ARG A 137 -3.21 14.34 -11.81
N ILE A 138 -2.64 14.51 -10.61
CA ILE A 138 -1.21 14.27 -10.36
C ILE A 138 -0.91 12.80 -10.01
N SER A 139 -1.94 11.97 -9.89
CA SER A 139 -1.80 10.55 -9.60
C SER A 139 -1.54 9.77 -10.88
N GLU A 140 -0.77 8.70 -10.77
CA GLU A 140 -0.55 7.77 -11.86
C GLU A 140 -1.71 6.77 -11.87
N GLU A 141 -2.50 6.75 -12.94
CA GLU A 141 -3.55 5.74 -13.11
C GLU A 141 -2.89 4.37 -13.21
N VAL A 142 -3.20 3.53 -12.25
CA VAL A 142 -2.74 2.15 -12.26
C VAL A 142 -3.89 1.34 -12.83
N ARG A 143 -3.93 1.20 -14.16
CA ARG A 143 -4.51 -0.03 -14.71
C ARG A 143 -3.55 -1.11 -14.27
N ILE A 144 -3.88 -1.83 -13.20
CA ILE A 144 -2.96 -2.83 -12.65
C ILE A 144 -3.07 -4.04 -13.58
N SER A 145 -2.58 -3.91 -14.81
CA SER A 145 -2.40 -5.08 -15.65
C SER A 145 -1.59 -6.09 -14.83
N LEU A 146 -2.03 -7.34 -14.82
CA LEU A 146 -1.25 -8.46 -14.25
C LEU A 146 0.19 -8.47 -14.81
N GLU A 147 0.41 -7.84 -15.96
CA GLU A 147 1.72 -7.58 -16.56
C GLU A 147 2.58 -6.53 -15.85
N ARG A 148 2.03 -5.63 -15.00
CA ARG A 148 2.80 -4.62 -14.22
C ARG A 148 3.27 -5.11 -12.84
N ILE A 149 3.14 -6.40 -12.56
CA ILE A 149 4.11 -7.04 -11.64
C ILE A 149 5.47 -7.19 -12.34
N ASN A 150 5.53 -7.08 -13.67
CA ASN A 150 6.77 -7.01 -14.44
C ASN A 150 6.97 -5.60 -15.01
N SER A 151 8.20 -5.09 -14.89
CA SER A 151 8.73 -3.80 -15.36
C SER A 151 8.37 -2.56 -14.52
N LYS A 152 9.25 -1.95 -13.71
CA LYS A 152 10.72 -1.87 -13.77
C LYS A 152 11.35 -1.71 -12.36
N ASP A 153 11.56 -2.80 -11.64
CA ASP A 153 12.96 -3.14 -11.39
C ASP A 153 13.43 -3.70 -12.73
N SER A 154 14.57 -3.24 -13.21
CA SER A 154 15.23 -3.76 -14.40
C SER A 154 15.31 -5.29 -14.35
N GLU A 155 14.31 -5.95 -14.92
CA GLU A 155 14.51 -7.13 -15.75
C GLU A 155 15.27 -6.64 -16.97
N GLU A 156 16.57 -6.38 -16.77
CA GLU A 156 17.49 -6.97 -17.72
C GLU A 156 17.20 -8.47 -17.66
N THR A 157 16.51 -8.95 -18.69
CA THR A 157 16.79 -10.26 -19.23
C THR A 157 18.24 -10.24 -19.71
N THR A 158 19.18 -10.18 -18.76
CA THR A 158 20.45 -10.84 -18.95
C THR A 158 20.10 -12.31 -18.79
N GLU A 159 20.22 -13.00 -19.92
CA GLU A 159 20.68 -14.39 -19.98
C GLU A 159 21.42 -14.80 -18.69
N GLU A 160 21.19 -16.04 -18.27
CA GLU A 160 21.89 -16.71 -17.18
C GLU A 160 23.40 -16.39 -17.18
N GLU A 161 23.79 -15.33 -16.47
CA GLU A 161 25.19 -15.07 -16.14
C GLU A 161 25.42 -15.51 -14.68
N PRO A 162 26.41 -16.36 -14.44
CA PRO A 162 26.79 -16.76 -13.09
C PRO A 162 27.36 -15.53 -12.36
N GLY A 163 26.57 -14.92 -11.45
CA GLY A 163 27.07 -13.79 -10.64
C GLY A 163 26.08 -12.86 -9.94
N SER A 164 24.75 -13.02 -10.09
CA SER A 164 23.79 -12.09 -9.46
C SER A 164 23.67 -12.27 -7.94
N LYS A 165 23.71 -11.16 -7.17
CA LYS A 165 23.60 -11.18 -5.69
C LYS A 165 22.15 -11.02 -5.23
N LEU A 166 21.67 -11.91 -4.36
CA LEU A 166 20.33 -11.96 -3.79
C LEU A 166 20.30 -11.53 -2.31
N THR A 167 19.14 -11.09 -1.82
CA THR A 167 18.96 -10.78 -0.40
C THR A 167 18.93 -12.04 0.47
N SER A 168 19.29 -11.93 1.75
CA SER A 168 19.15 -13.04 2.71
C SER A 168 17.76 -13.67 2.72
N SER A 169 16.71 -12.88 2.52
CA SER A 169 15.33 -13.40 2.44
C SER A 169 15.09 -14.20 1.17
N LYS A 170 15.62 -13.76 0.01
CA LYS A 170 15.49 -14.49 -1.26
C LYS A 170 16.27 -15.81 -1.25
N ILE A 171 17.47 -15.82 -0.67
CA ILE A 171 18.27 -17.05 -0.52
C ILE A 171 17.59 -18.00 0.47
N ALA A 172 17.11 -17.49 1.61
CA ALA A 172 16.34 -18.31 2.55
C ALA A 172 15.16 -18.99 1.86
N ALA A 173 14.38 -18.25 1.06
CA ALA A 173 13.26 -18.79 0.31
C ALA A 173 13.69 -19.85 -0.73
N LYS A 174 14.79 -19.63 -1.46
CA LYS A 174 15.35 -20.61 -2.43
C LYS A 174 15.68 -21.95 -1.78
N HIS A 175 16.11 -21.92 -0.51
CA HIS A 175 16.44 -23.11 0.26
C HIS A 175 15.31 -23.60 1.19
N GLY A 176 14.09 -23.05 1.05
CA GLY A 176 12.93 -23.45 1.85
C GLY A 176 13.02 -23.08 3.35
N LEU A 177 13.87 -22.11 3.70
CA LEU A 177 14.12 -21.65 5.06
C LEU A 177 13.41 -20.33 5.35
N LYS A 178 13.09 -20.09 6.62
CA LYS A 178 12.73 -18.74 7.08
C LYS A 178 14.00 -17.87 7.17
N THR A 179 13.87 -16.56 6.94
CA THR A 179 15.02 -15.64 6.99
C THR A 179 15.78 -15.70 8.33
N ALA A 180 15.08 -15.85 9.46
CA ALA A 180 15.72 -16.00 10.76
C ALA A 180 16.64 -17.24 10.84
N GLN A 181 16.16 -18.39 10.34
CA GLN A 181 16.93 -19.64 10.31
C GLN A 181 18.15 -19.54 9.39
N PHE A 182 18.01 -18.82 8.28
CA PHE A 182 19.14 -18.56 7.37
C PHE A 182 20.20 -17.67 8.02
N ILE A 183 19.79 -16.60 8.72
CA ILE A 183 20.71 -15.73 9.47
C ILE A 183 21.41 -16.52 10.59
N GLU A 184 20.71 -17.39 11.32
CA GLU A 184 21.30 -18.27 12.32
C GLU A 184 22.35 -19.22 11.72
N ARG A 185 22.09 -19.79 10.54
CA ARG A 185 23.08 -20.61 9.81
C ARG A 185 24.30 -19.82 9.39
N LEU A 186 24.12 -18.60 8.91
CA LEU A 186 25.24 -17.73 8.56
C LEU A 186 26.07 -17.32 9.78
N ILE A 187 25.44 -17.17 10.94
CA ILE A 187 26.14 -16.98 12.21
C ILE A 187 26.92 -18.25 12.59
N GLY A 188 26.28 -19.42 12.52
CA GLY A 188 26.91 -20.71 12.85
C GLY A 188 28.09 -21.09 11.94
N THR A 189 28.03 -20.71 10.66
CA THR A 189 29.10 -20.94 9.68
C THR A 189 30.17 -19.83 9.69
N GLY A 190 29.99 -18.78 10.50
CA GLY A 190 30.94 -17.68 10.69
C GLY A 190 30.91 -16.60 9.60
N HIS A 191 29.91 -16.60 8.71
CA HIS A 191 29.70 -15.56 7.70
C HIS A 191 29.08 -14.28 8.30
N LEU A 192 28.32 -14.42 9.38
CA LEU A 192 27.84 -13.32 10.21
C LEU A 192 28.32 -13.52 11.65
N GLU A 193 28.45 -12.44 12.40
CA GLU A 193 28.72 -12.45 13.84
C GLU A 193 27.65 -11.65 14.58
N LEU A 194 27.35 -12.02 15.82
CA LEU A 194 26.48 -11.23 16.68
C LEU A 194 27.33 -10.22 17.45
N LYS A 195 27.18 -8.93 17.11
CA LYS A 195 27.73 -7.81 17.89
C LYS A 195 26.57 -6.97 18.42
N ASP A 196 26.56 -6.71 19.73
CA ASP A 196 25.49 -5.96 20.42
C ASP A 196 24.07 -6.48 20.12
N GLY A 197 23.93 -7.81 19.99
CA GLY A 197 22.65 -8.47 19.68
C GLY A 197 22.17 -8.30 18.23
N LYS A 198 22.99 -7.72 17.34
CA LYS A 198 22.68 -7.56 15.91
C LYS A 198 23.65 -8.37 15.04
N PRO A 199 23.18 -8.98 13.93
CA PRO A 199 24.06 -9.62 12.98
C PRO A 199 24.95 -8.58 12.28
N HIS A 200 26.24 -8.87 12.17
CA HIS A 200 27.24 -8.07 11.47
C HIS A 200 28.04 -8.96 10.51
N LEU A 201 28.45 -8.39 9.37
CA LEU A 201 29.17 -9.12 8.34
C LEU A 201 30.65 -9.32 8.74
N THR A 202 31.10 -10.57 8.77
CA THR A 202 32.49 -10.93 9.09
C THR A 202 33.40 -10.82 7.86
N ALA A 203 34.72 -10.98 8.05
CA ALA A 203 35.66 -11.11 6.92
C ALA A 203 35.31 -12.31 6.02
N LYS A 204 35.00 -13.47 6.63
CA LYS A 204 34.54 -14.67 5.90
C LYS A 204 33.25 -14.41 5.11
N GLY A 205 32.32 -13.64 5.69
CA GLY A 205 31.09 -13.23 4.99
C GLY A 205 31.35 -12.35 3.77
N LYS A 206 32.33 -11.44 3.85
CA LYS A 206 32.76 -10.61 2.71
C LYS A 206 33.48 -11.42 1.64
N ASP A 207 34.35 -12.34 2.04
CA ASP A 207 35.07 -13.23 1.13
C ASP A 207 34.12 -14.17 0.37
N ALA A 208 33.03 -14.59 1.03
CA ALA A 208 31.92 -15.30 0.40
C ALA A 208 30.99 -14.40 -0.45
N GLY A 209 31.40 -13.15 -0.73
CA GLY A 209 30.69 -12.21 -1.59
C GLY A 209 29.52 -11.47 -0.92
N GLY A 210 29.33 -11.64 0.38
CA GLY A 210 28.28 -10.97 1.16
C GLY A 210 28.50 -9.45 1.25
N GLU A 211 27.42 -8.68 1.22
CA GLU A 211 27.44 -7.23 1.43
C GLU A 211 26.37 -6.80 2.42
N TYR A 212 26.72 -5.82 3.26
CA TYR A 212 25.78 -5.14 4.13
C TYR A 212 25.16 -3.94 3.40
N LYS A 213 23.83 -3.86 3.41
CA LYS A 213 23.07 -2.73 2.88
C LYS A 213 22.12 -2.17 3.93
N PHE A 214 21.81 -0.88 3.82
CA PHE A 214 20.87 -0.19 4.69
C PHE A 214 19.77 0.46 3.86
N SER A 215 18.52 0.24 4.24
CA SER A 215 17.34 0.89 3.64
C SER A 215 16.53 1.61 4.70
N LYS A 216 16.04 2.81 4.38
CA LYS A 216 15.13 3.56 5.26
C LYS A 216 13.78 2.84 5.50
N LYS A 217 13.40 1.91 4.61
CA LYS A 217 12.13 1.14 4.69
C LYS A 217 12.30 -0.20 5.41
N PHE A 218 13.46 -0.86 5.30
CA PHE A 218 13.68 -2.23 5.77
C PHE A 218 14.79 -2.36 6.82
N GLY A 219 15.46 -1.26 7.18
CA GLY A 219 16.61 -1.27 8.07
C GLY A 219 17.85 -1.89 7.42
N SER A 220 18.71 -2.45 8.26
CA SER A 220 19.92 -3.18 7.86
C SER A 220 19.59 -4.56 7.29
N TYR A 221 20.10 -4.87 6.10
CA TYR A 221 19.94 -6.17 5.45
C TYR A 221 21.22 -6.61 4.74
N PHE A 222 21.31 -7.90 4.38
CA PHE A 222 22.47 -8.46 3.70
C PHE A 222 22.09 -9.00 2.32
N ILE A 223 23.02 -8.92 1.39
CA ILE A 223 22.95 -9.56 0.08
C ILE A 223 24.14 -10.51 -0.10
N TRP A 224 23.97 -11.57 -0.88
CA TRP A 224 24.96 -12.61 -1.11
C TRP A 224 24.88 -13.14 -2.53
N PRO A 225 25.93 -13.75 -3.07
CA PRO A 225 25.88 -14.45 -4.36
C PRO A 225 24.78 -15.52 -4.38
N ASP A 226 24.12 -15.73 -5.53
CA ASP A 226 23.07 -16.74 -5.68
C ASP A 226 23.58 -18.19 -5.55
N ASP A 227 24.88 -18.39 -5.73
CA ASP A 227 25.61 -19.64 -5.54
C ASP A 227 26.25 -19.75 -4.15
N LEU A 228 25.89 -18.89 -3.20
CA LEU A 228 26.41 -18.94 -1.83
C LEU A 228 26.24 -20.35 -1.24
N GLN A 229 27.35 -21.01 -0.98
CA GLN A 229 27.40 -22.26 -0.23
C GLN A 229 27.51 -21.94 1.26
N PHE A 230 26.51 -22.35 2.05
CA PHE A 230 26.45 -22.10 3.49
C PHE A 230 26.21 -23.38 4.31
N GLU A 231 26.75 -24.50 3.81
CA GLU A 231 26.84 -25.77 4.55
C GLU A 231 27.86 -25.71 5.69
#